data_AF-A0A972A8F4-F1
#
_entry.id   AF-A0A972A8F4-F1
#
_cell.length_a   1.000
_cell.length_b   1.000
_cell.length_c   1.000
_cell.angle_alpha   90.00
_cell.angle_beta   90.00
_cell.angle_gamma   90.00
#
_symmetry.space_group_name_H-M   'P 1'
#
loop_
_entity.id
_entity.type
_entity.pdbx_description
1 polymer ?
#
loop_
_entity_poly.entity_id
_entity_poly.type
_entity_poly.pdbx_seq_one_letter_code
_entity_poly.pdbx_strand_id
1 'polypeptide(L)'
;MTEKQTYRSFQCLTQRKNTKNYGKTLAASAKRLSGYLAEFQDCFQNKTKKFFDKAESYAHGVFISNHRNIERICEDQTGLDYFQMQHFISHSNWNERKVIDRSAIQVSRSLPKRKLTGLIIDETGTVKKGDKSVGVSWQYCGNVGKLANSQVAVMSCLSNGDFASMTDARLFLPQKWCDDKARCDKADIPQDLRQFKTKTEIAYDIVEHHNKLGVEFDFVGGDGLYGNDPELARKINALGYVYMFDIHKDQHVFIEEPLLEVPESKLGKGRKPKLLRPDKKSMRVDKYCDALSKDDWIEIKIRPRLSDLCRKKIKDSLFITLIMCILEAQKQKNNTSPFGCTRLSFMSTKIAKIGITTNKISGRGGLPLFLRYSEQIGLYGLISRSISSLLTGNSKGLQLQQFVKQIIAFFIDGTHMAISGFDQSKK
;
A
#
# COMPACT_ATOMS: atom_id res chain seq x y z
N MET A 1 7.75 4.50 38.27
CA MET A 1 8.92 5.03 37.55
C MET A 1 8.99 6.53 37.79
N THR A 2 10.10 7.03 38.34
CA THR A 2 10.24 8.45 38.66
C THR A 2 10.56 9.27 37.42
N GLU A 3 10.07 10.50 37.34
CA GLU A 3 10.20 11.46 36.23
C GLU A 3 11.65 11.66 35.72
N LYS A 4 12.64 11.38 36.58
CA LYS A 4 14.09 11.40 36.26
C LYS A 4 14.57 10.23 35.40
N GLN A 5 13.93 9.06 35.46
CA GLN A 5 14.32 7.88 34.66
C GLN A 5 13.86 8.01 33.22
N THR A 6 12.66 8.56 32.99
CA THR A 6 12.14 8.88 31.66
C THR A 6 13.04 9.87 30.91
N TYR A 7 13.68 10.81 31.63
CA TYR A 7 14.59 11.79 31.03
C TYR A 7 15.90 11.19 30.47
N ARG A 8 16.41 10.08 31.05
CA ARG A 8 17.65 9.44 30.57
C ARG A 8 17.44 8.61 29.31
N SER A 9 16.30 7.95 29.13
CA SER A 9 15.99 7.21 27.89
C SER A 9 15.79 8.16 26.68
N PHE A 10 15.27 9.37 26.89
CA PHE A 10 15.15 10.37 25.83
C PHE A 10 16.49 11.01 25.42
N GLN A 11 17.51 11.00 26.30
CA GLN A 11 18.82 11.61 26.00
C GLN A 11 19.54 10.90 24.83
N CYS A 12 19.39 9.58 24.72
CA CYS A 12 19.98 8.77 23.63
C CYS A 12 19.47 9.19 22.25
N LEU A 13 18.19 9.57 22.14
CA LEU A 13 17.57 10.04 20.88
C LEU A 13 17.95 11.46 20.50
N THR A 14 18.19 12.32 21.50
CA THR A 14 18.52 13.73 21.27
C THR A 14 19.94 13.95 20.77
N GLN A 15 20.86 13.00 20.97
CA GLN A 15 22.26 13.17 20.55
C GLN A 15 22.48 13.08 19.03
N ARG A 16 21.56 12.48 18.26
CA ARG A 16 21.70 12.36 16.80
C ARG A 16 21.02 13.46 15.97
N LYS A 17 20.20 14.32 16.57
CA LYS A 17 19.61 15.48 15.89
C LYS A 17 19.67 16.70 16.80
N ASN A 18 20.76 17.46 16.64
CA ASN A 18 21.13 18.63 17.45
C ASN A 18 20.22 19.85 17.19
N THR A 19 18.91 19.71 17.37
CA THR A 19 17.95 20.83 17.33
C THR A 19 17.13 20.81 18.61
N LYS A 20 17.22 21.90 19.41
CA LYS A 20 16.63 22.06 20.76
C LYS A 20 15.12 21.76 20.85
N ASN A 21 14.41 21.70 19.73
CA ASN A 21 12.96 21.48 19.67
C ASN A 21 12.55 20.03 19.40
N TYR A 22 13.45 19.18 18.88
CA TYR A 22 13.11 17.80 18.51
C TYR A 22 12.91 16.91 19.76
N GLY A 23 13.76 17.07 20.79
CA GLY A 23 13.61 16.34 22.06
C GLY A 23 12.30 16.66 22.78
N LYS A 24 11.88 17.94 22.80
CA LYS A 24 10.60 18.36 23.38
C LYS A 24 9.40 17.78 22.64
N THR A 25 9.45 17.77 21.30
CA THR A 25 8.39 17.21 20.44
C THR A 25 8.28 15.70 20.60
N LEU A 26 9.40 15.00 20.73
CA LEU A 26 9.45 13.56 20.93
C LEU A 26 8.89 13.17 22.30
N ALA A 27 9.31 13.87 23.36
CA ALA A 27 8.78 13.65 24.71
C ALA A 27 7.27 13.93 24.79
N ALA A 28 6.78 15.01 24.17
CA ALA A 28 5.35 15.30 24.09
C ALA A 28 4.59 14.23 23.29
N SER A 29 5.19 13.67 22.24
CA SER A 29 4.59 12.61 21.45
C SER A 29 4.55 11.28 22.20
N ALA A 30 5.61 10.94 22.93
CA ALA A 30 5.62 9.80 23.82
C ALA A 30 4.58 9.93 24.94
N LYS A 31 4.46 11.10 25.58
CA LYS A 31 3.40 11.33 26.59
C LYS A 31 2.00 11.16 26.01
N ARG A 32 1.74 11.65 24.80
CA ARG A 32 0.46 11.43 24.10
C ARG A 32 0.25 9.95 23.78
N LEU A 33 1.29 9.24 23.36
CA LEU A 33 1.23 7.80 23.11
C LEU A 33 0.88 7.02 24.38
N SER A 34 1.51 7.31 25.53
CA SER A 34 1.14 6.70 26.82
C SER A 34 -0.32 6.96 27.19
N GLY A 35 -0.79 8.20 27.02
CA GLY A 35 -2.19 8.55 27.27
C GLY A 35 -3.16 7.76 26.40
N TYR A 36 -2.85 7.62 25.11
CA TYR A 36 -3.62 6.80 24.17
C TYR A 36 -3.59 5.32 24.52
N LEU A 37 -2.41 4.77 24.84
CA LEU A 37 -2.25 3.36 25.19
C LEU A 37 -2.99 2.98 26.47
N ALA A 38 -3.14 3.91 27.42
CA ALA A 38 -3.89 3.68 28.66
C ALA A 38 -5.34 3.23 28.40
N GLU A 39 -5.95 3.66 27.29
CA GLU A 39 -7.29 3.23 26.88
C GLU A 39 -7.37 1.73 26.48
N PHE A 40 -6.22 1.07 26.30
CA PHE A 40 -6.09 -0.34 25.96
C PHE A 40 -5.66 -1.21 27.15
N GLN A 41 -5.52 -0.64 28.36
CA GLN A 41 -4.99 -1.37 29.52
C GLN A 41 -5.77 -2.66 29.82
N ASP A 42 -7.08 -2.64 29.62
CA ASP A 42 -7.98 -3.77 29.84
C ASP A 42 -7.86 -4.88 28.77
N CYS A 43 -7.15 -4.62 27.68
CA CYS A 43 -6.85 -5.58 26.61
C CYS A 43 -5.58 -6.39 26.93
N PHE A 44 -4.64 -5.80 27.66
CA PHE A 44 -3.36 -6.41 28.05
C PHE A 44 -3.44 -7.04 29.44
N GLN A 45 -4.40 -7.95 29.63
CA GLN A 45 -4.54 -8.72 30.87
C GLN A 45 -5.19 -10.08 30.59
N ASN A 46 -4.91 -11.03 31.47
CA ASN A 46 -5.68 -12.26 31.60
C ASN A 46 -6.29 -12.35 33.01
N LYS A 47 -6.94 -13.47 33.35
CA LYS A 47 -7.59 -13.66 34.67
C LYS A 47 -6.64 -13.49 35.87
N THR A 48 -5.34 -13.66 35.68
CA THR A 48 -4.32 -13.77 36.74
C THR A 48 -3.22 -12.71 36.67
N LYS A 49 -2.97 -12.11 35.51
CA LYS A 49 -1.80 -11.26 35.24
C LYS A 49 -2.18 -10.07 34.36
N LYS A 50 -1.51 -8.95 34.61
CA LYS A 50 -1.54 -7.74 33.77
C LYS A 50 -0.22 -7.65 33.01
N PHE A 51 -0.31 -7.28 31.73
CA PHE A 51 0.81 -7.18 30.79
C PHE A 51 0.99 -5.77 30.21
N PHE A 52 0.14 -4.82 30.63
CA PHE A 52 0.07 -3.49 30.04
C PHE A 52 1.38 -2.71 30.12
N ASP A 53 2.15 -2.87 31.20
CA ASP A 53 3.45 -2.26 31.35
C ASP A 53 4.42 -2.69 30.23
N LYS A 54 4.44 -3.97 29.88
CA LYS A 54 5.26 -4.49 28.76
C LYS A 54 4.71 -4.02 27.41
N ALA A 55 3.39 -3.94 27.26
CA ALA A 55 2.75 -3.43 26.05
C ALA A 55 3.12 -1.97 25.78
N GLU A 56 3.08 -1.13 26.82
CA GLU A 56 3.51 0.26 26.77
C GLU A 56 4.99 0.37 26.39
N SER A 57 5.87 -0.34 27.10
CA SER A 57 7.31 -0.36 26.79
C SER A 57 7.62 -0.84 25.37
N TYR A 58 6.91 -1.86 24.89
CA TYR A 58 7.06 -2.36 23.52
C TYR A 58 6.64 -1.30 22.49
N ALA A 59 5.47 -0.69 22.65
CA ALA A 59 4.97 0.33 21.73
C ALA A 59 5.87 1.57 21.68
N HIS A 60 6.35 2.03 22.84
CA HIS A 60 7.38 3.08 22.90
C HIS A 60 8.66 2.65 22.20
N GLY A 61 9.10 1.41 22.39
CA GLY A 61 10.30 0.87 21.75
C GLY A 61 10.19 0.85 20.24
N VAL A 62 9.06 0.43 19.69
CA VAL A 62 8.80 0.46 18.24
C VAL A 62 8.84 1.89 17.70
N PHE A 63 8.42 2.88 18.48
CA PHE A 63 8.41 4.29 18.10
C PHE A 63 9.78 4.97 18.20
N ILE A 64 10.57 4.56 19.20
CA ILE A 64 11.81 5.23 19.62
C ILE A 64 13.06 4.55 19.05
N SER A 65 13.13 3.23 19.09
CA SER A 65 14.35 2.49 18.77
C SER A 65 14.66 2.52 17.27
N ASN A 66 15.95 2.64 16.94
CA ASN A 66 16.42 2.62 15.55
C ASN A 66 16.09 1.29 14.87
N HIS A 67 16.16 0.19 15.64
CA HIS A 67 15.80 -1.15 15.23
C HIS A 67 14.67 -1.66 16.11
N ARG A 68 13.63 -2.22 15.50
CA ARG A 68 12.37 -2.59 16.16
C ARG A 68 12.36 -4.04 16.66
N ASN A 69 13.54 -4.61 16.90
CA ASN A 69 13.66 -5.94 17.50
C ASN A 69 13.72 -5.81 19.03
N ILE A 70 13.36 -6.88 19.75
CA ILE A 70 13.26 -6.85 21.22
C ILE A 70 14.60 -6.53 21.89
N GLU A 71 15.71 -7.06 21.37
CA GLU A 71 17.04 -6.80 21.90
C GLU A 71 17.36 -5.30 21.92
N ARG A 72 17.20 -4.63 20.78
CA ARG A 72 17.47 -3.19 20.65
C ARG A 72 16.49 -2.34 21.45
N ILE A 73 15.22 -2.75 21.52
CA ILE A 73 14.23 -2.09 22.38
C ILE A 73 14.64 -2.17 23.86
N CYS A 74 15.16 -3.31 24.32
CA CYS A 74 15.60 -3.49 25.71
C CYS A 74 16.92 -2.76 26.01
N GLU A 75 17.84 -2.67 25.05
CA GLU A 75 19.06 -1.88 25.19
C GLU A 75 18.78 -0.36 25.25
N ASP A 76 17.86 0.13 24.42
CA ASP A 76 17.52 1.55 24.32
C ASP A 76 16.68 2.04 25.52
N GLN A 77 16.00 1.13 26.24
CA GLN A 77 15.13 1.43 27.38
C GLN A 77 15.63 0.79 28.67
N THR A 78 16.07 1.62 29.61
CA THR A 78 16.53 1.16 30.92
C THR A 78 15.43 0.51 31.75
N GLY A 79 15.74 -0.64 32.36
CA GLY A 79 14.83 -1.34 33.27
C GLY A 79 13.91 -2.37 32.61
N LEU A 80 14.09 -2.63 31.30
CA LEU A 80 13.43 -3.75 30.63
C LEU A 80 14.26 -5.02 30.74
N ASP A 81 13.58 -6.13 31.06
CA ASP A 81 14.17 -7.46 30.99
C ASP A 81 13.89 -8.09 29.63
N TYR A 82 14.94 -8.53 28.95
CA TYR A 82 14.84 -9.12 27.61
C TYR A 82 13.90 -10.33 27.57
N PHE A 83 14.03 -11.25 28.52
CA PHE A 83 13.26 -12.48 28.53
C PHE A 83 11.78 -12.21 28.82
N GLN A 84 11.46 -11.26 29.70
CA GLN A 84 10.09 -10.82 29.93
C GLN A 84 9.47 -10.17 28.70
N MET A 85 10.22 -9.30 28.00
CA MET A 85 9.73 -8.66 26.77
C MET A 85 9.54 -9.68 25.64
N GLN A 86 10.46 -10.63 25.50
CA GLN A 86 10.34 -11.72 24.53
C GLN A 86 9.12 -12.60 24.85
N HIS A 87 8.93 -12.99 26.11
CA HIS A 87 7.75 -13.75 26.55
C HIS A 87 6.45 -12.97 26.34
N PHE A 88 6.46 -11.65 26.55
CA PHE A 88 5.31 -10.78 26.32
C PHE A 88 4.79 -10.86 24.87
N ILE A 89 5.68 -10.79 23.88
CA ILE A 89 5.28 -10.80 22.46
C ILE A 89 5.00 -12.20 21.89
N SER A 90 5.47 -13.26 22.56
CA SER A 90 5.44 -14.62 21.98
C SER A 90 4.52 -15.61 22.71
N HIS A 91 4.43 -15.55 24.03
CA HIS A 91 3.73 -16.57 24.84
C HIS A 91 2.62 -16.00 25.73
N SER A 92 2.58 -14.67 25.90
CA SER A 92 1.58 -14.07 26.79
C SER A 92 0.22 -14.06 26.11
N ASN A 93 -0.79 -14.60 26.79
CA ASN A 93 -2.14 -14.82 26.27
C ASN A 93 -3.08 -13.62 26.46
N TRP A 94 -2.60 -12.40 26.21
CA TRP A 94 -3.47 -11.23 26.12
C TRP A 94 -4.27 -11.30 24.81
N ASN A 95 -5.45 -10.66 24.79
CA ASN A 95 -6.38 -10.77 23.67
C ASN A 95 -6.01 -9.75 22.59
N GLU A 96 -5.33 -10.19 21.54
CA GLU A 96 -4.90 -9.37 20.42
C GLU A 96 -6.07 -8.85 19.58
N ARG A 97 -7.12 -9.65 19.44
CA ARG A 97 -8.33 -9.26 18.70
C ARG A 97 -9.01 -8.07 19.35
N LYS A 98 -9.10 -8.06 20.68
CA LYS A 98 -9.67 -6.96 21.46
C LYS A 98 -8.92 -5.64 21.26
N VAL A 99 -7.59 -5.69 21.09
CA VAL A 99 -6.77 -4.50 20.79
C VAL A 99 -7.11 -3.96 19.40
N ILE A 100 -7.16 -4.83 18.38
CA ILE A 100 -7.49 -4.47 17.00
C ILE A 100 -8.92 -3.88 16.94
N ASP A 101 -9.88 -4.55 17.56
CA ASP A 101 -11.29 -4.12 17.60
C ASP A 101 -11.46 -2.75 18.27
N ARG A 102 -10.77 -2.52 19.40
CA ARG A 102 -10.76 -1.21 20.07
C ARG A 102 -10.19 -0.13 19.17
N SER A 103 -9.08 -0.43 18.49
CA SER A 103 -8.46 0.49 17.53
C SER A 103 -9.40 0.82 16.37
N ALA A 104 -10.08 -0.18 15.79
CA ALA A 104 -11.04 0.03 14.70
C ALA A 104 -12.20 0.94 15.12
N ILE A 105 -12.78 0.73 16.30
CA ILE A 105 -13.84 1.57 16.86
C ILE A 105 -13.35 3.00 17.09
N GLN A 106 -12.17 3.18 17.68
CA GLN A 106 -11.60 4.51 17.93
C GLN A 106 -11.32 5.25 16.62
N VAL A 107 -10.75 4.56 15.61
CA VAL A 107 -10.54 5.13 14.28
C VAL A 107 -11.86 5.61 13.70
N SER A 108 -12.88 4.73 13.65
CA SER A 108 -14.21 5.06 13.13
C SER A 108 -14.81 6.30 13.81
N ARG A 109 -14.73 6.38 15.14
CA ARG A 109 -15.23 7.53 15.93
C ARG A 109 -14.41 8.82 15.72
N SER A 110 -13.13 8.70 15.42
CA SER A 110 -12.23 9.84 15.24
C SER A 110 -12.34 10.50 13.87
N LEU A 111 -12.85 9.79 12.87
CA LEU A 111 -12.95 10.30 11.50
C LEU A 111 -14.05 11.37 11.41
N PRO A 112 -13.75 12.56 10.85
CA PRO A 112 -14.79 13.56 10.61
C PRO A 112 -15.85 13.05 9.62
N LYS A 113 -17.13 13.09 10.03
CA LYS A 113 -18.29 12.66 9.23
C LYS A 113 -18.69 13.66 8.12
N ARG A 114 -17.71 14.35 7.51
CA ARG A 114 -17.94 15.37 6.46
C ARG A 114 -17.83 14.81 5.04
N LYS A 115 -17.20 13.65 4.89
CA LYS A 115 -16.97 12.96 3.62
C LYS A 115 -17.34 11.49 3.79
N LEU A 116 -17.65 10.83 2.68
CA LEU A 116 -17.85 9.39 2.66
C LEU A 116 -16.59 8.68 3.17
N THR A 117 -16.80 7.69 4.02
CA THR A 117 -15.78 6.84 4.61
C THR A 117 -15.83 5.47 3.94
N GLY A 118 -14.75 5.11 3.27
CA GLY A 118 -14.58 3.79 2.67
C GLY A 118 -13.83 2.85 3.62
N LEU A 119 -14.32 1.62 3.76
CA LEU A 119 -13.55 0.49 4.28
C LEU A 119 -12.77 -0.12 3.11
N ILE A 120 -11.50 0.22 3.00
CA ILE A 120 -10.62 -0.20 1.91
C ILE A 120 -9.91 -1.48 2.32
N ILE A 121 -10.03 -2.52 1.49
CA ILE A 121 -9.40 -3.82 1.69
C ILE A 121 -8.28 -3.98 0.67
N ASP A 122 -7.11 -4.37 1.15
CA ASP A 122 -5.94 -4.64 0.32
C ASP A 122 -5.07 -5.72 0.96
N GLU A 123 -4.23 -6.35 0.16
CA GLU A 123 -3.26 -7.35 0.61
C GLU A 123 -1.88 -6.73 0.77
N THR A 124 -1.17 -7.11 1.81
CA THR A 124 0.25 -6.76 1.93
C THR A 124 1.11 -8.00 2.13
N GLY A 125 2.22 -8.07 1.38
CA GLY A 125 3.13 -9.20 1.38
C GLY A 125 4.51 -8.81 1.91
N THR A 126 5.03 -9.59 2.86
CA THR A 126 6.42 -9.47 3.33
C THR A 126 7.23 -10.65 2.82
N VAL A 127 8.30 -10.40 2.07
CA VAL A 127 9.22 -11.45 1.61
C VAL A 127 9.94 -12.08 2.79
N LYS A 128 10.03 -13.42 2.77
CA LYS A 128 10.68 -14.21 3.83
C LYS A 128 11.69 -15.17 3.22
N LYS A 129 12.71 -15.51 4.02
CA LYS A 129 13.64 -16.61 3.73
C LYS A 129 13.28 -17.81 4.63
N GLY A 130 13.35 -19.02 4.07
CA GLY A 130 13.03 -20.25 4.78
C GLY A 130 11.53 -20.56 4.85
N ASP A 131 11.18 -21.59 5.63
CA ASP A 131 9.86 -22.23 5.69
C ASP A 131 9.17 -22.08 7.06
N LYS A 132 9.81 -21.45 8.05
CA LYS A 132 9.33 -21.42 9.44
C LYS A 132 8.39 -20.27 9.80
N SER A 133 8.35 -19.20 9.01
CA SER A 133 7.39 -18.10 9.26
C SER A 133 5.97 -18.56 8.96
N VAL A 134 5.04 -18.36 9.89
CA VAL A 134 3.63 -18.76 9.74
C VAL A 134 3.01 -18.20 8.45
N GLY A 135 2.34 -19.04 7.67
CA GLY A 135 1.72 -18.64 6.41
C GLY A 135 2.70 -18.31 5.26
N VAL A 136 4.00 -18.56 5.43
CA VAL A 136 4.97 -18.33 4.34
C VAL A 136 4.80 -19.37 3.24
N SER A 137 4.70 -18.91 2.00
CA SER A 137 4.62 -19.78 0.82
C SER A 137 5.09 -19.03 -0.43
N TRP A 138 5.28 -19.77 -1.53
CA TRP A 138 5.51 -19.20 -2.85
C TRP A 138 4.19 -18.67 -3.40
N GLN A 139 4.02 -17.35 -3.33
CA GLN A 139 2.79 -16.65 -3.72
C GLN A 139 3.11 -15.26 -4.28
N TYR A 140 2.13 -14.63 -4.92
CA TYR A 140 2.31 -13.28 -5.44
C TYR A 140 2.49 -12.29 -4.27
N CYS A 141 3.55 -11.50 -4.34
CA CYS A 141 3.86 -10.49 -3.34
C CYS A 141 3.87 -9.12 -4.01
N GLY A 142 2.84 -8.32 -3.73
CA GLY A 142 2.67 -6.99 -4.33
C GLY A 142 3.88 -6.08 -4.14
N ASN A 143 4.51 -6.14 -2.95
CA ASN A 143 5.70 -5.36 -2.62
C ASN A 143 6.92 -5.62 -3.51
N VAL A 144 7.00 -6.79 -4.15
CA VAL A 144 8.06 -7.10 -5.14
C VAL A 144 7.52 -7.30 -6.55
N GLY A 145 6.21 -7.17 -6.76
CA GLY A 145 5.53 -7.27 -8.06
C GLY A 145 5.67 -8.63 -8.76
N LYS A 146 5.94 -9.70 -8.00
CA LYS A 146 6.17 -11.05 -8.57
C LYS A 146 5.88 -12.15 -7.55
N LEU A 147 5.88 -13.40 -8.02
CA LEU A 147 5.91 -14.58 -7.16
C LEU A 147 7.20 -14.59 -6.33
N ALA A 148 7.04 -14.73 -5.02
CA ALA A 148 8.15 -14.82 -4.08
C ALA A 148 7.72 -15.62 -2.84
N ASN A 149 8.69 -16.23 -2.18
CA ASN A 149 8.47 -16.78 -0.84
C ASN A 149 8.11 -15.65 0.12
N SER A 150 6.86 -15.57 0.51
CA SER A 150 6.32 -14.43 1.23
C SER A 150 5.20 -14.82 2.17
N GLN A 151 5.01 -13.99 3.18
CA GLN A 151 3.89 -14.01 4.10
C GLN A 151 2.94 -12.89 3.67
N VAL A 152 1.66 -13.20 3.49
CA VAL A 152 0.65 -12.23 3.00
C VAL A 152 -0.44 -12.09 4.05
N ALA A 153 -0.87 -10.85 4.29
CA ALA A 153 -2.01 -10.54 5.14
C ALA A 153 -3.02 -9.71 4.35
N VAL A 154 -4.30 -10.02 4.53
CA VAL A 154 -5.42 -9.17 4.09
C VAL A 154 -5.63 -8.13 5.18
N MET A 155 -5.66 -6.86 4.82
CA MET A 155 -5.79 -5.76 5.75
C MET A 155 -6.95 -4.85 5.36
N SER A 156 -7.52 -4.16 6.35
CA SER A 156 -8.50 -3.11 6.11
C SER A 156 -8.06 -1.76 6.67
N CYS A 157 -8.47 -0.72 5.98
CA CYS A 157 -8.20 0.67 6.31
C CYS A 157 -9.49 1.48 6.17
N LEU A 158 -9.84 2.26 7.19
CA LEU A 158 -10.88 3.28 7.03
C LEU A 158 -10.27 4.54 6.46
N SER A 159 -10.89 5.08 5.41
CA SER A 159 -10.43 6.29 4.74
C SER A 159 -11.60 7.20 4.38
N ASN A 160 -11.52 8.47 4.75
CA ASN A 160 -12.47 9.51 4.32
C ASN A 160 -11.84 10.52 3.34
N GLY A 161 -10.77 10.11 2.67
CA GLY A 161 -10.02 10.89 1.68
C GLY A 161 -8.92 11.80 2.25
N ASP A 162 -9.16 12.41 3.41
CA ASP A 162 -8.18 13.25 4.11
C ASP A 162 -7.37 12.45 5.14
N PHE A 163 -8.03 11.49 5.79
CA PHE A 163 -7.45 10.65 6.82
C PHE A 163 -7.61 9.18 6.43
N ALA A 164 -6.64 8.37 6.86
CA ALA A 164 -6.65 6.93 6.65
C ALA A 164 -5.98 6.24 7.85
N SER A 165 -6.57 5.17 8.35
CA SER A 165 -5.96 4.36 9.41
C SER A 165 -6.36 2.89 9.32
N MET A 166 -5.42 2.02 9.66
CA MET A 166 -5.62 0.57 9.68
C MET A 166 -6.65 0.18 10.74
N THR A 167 -7.49 -0.79 10.41
CA THR A 167 -8.58 -1.27 11.27
C THR A 167 -8.55 -2.76 11.51
N ASP A 168 -8.05 -3.57 10.57
CA ASP A 168 -7.84 -5.00 10.77
C ASP A 168 -6.66 -5.49 9.92
N ALA A 169 -6.09 -6.61 10.34
CA ALA A 169 -5.08 -7.36 9.63
C ALA A 169 -5.25 -8.86 9.95
N ARG A 170 -5.46 -9.67 8.92
CA ARG A 170 -5.62 -11.12 9.03
C ARG A 170 -4.62 -11.82 8.14
N LEU A 171 -3.87 -12.74 8.74
CA LEU A 171 -2.88 -13.51 8.02
C LEU A 171 -3.57 -14.47 7.05
N PHE A 172 -3.17 -14.46 5.78
CA PHE A 172 -3.60 -15.48 4.83
C PHE A 172 -2.79 -16.75 5.06
N LEU A 173 -3.46 -17.85 5.39
CA LEU A 173 -2.85 -19.16 5.56
C LEU A 173 -3.04 -19.99 4.26
N PRO A 174 -1.97 -20.23 3.48
CA PRO A 174 -2.09 -20.96 2.22
C PRO A 174 -2.53 -22.41 2.43
N GLN A 175 -3.25 -23.01 1.47
CA GLN A 175 -3.73 -24.40 1.54
C GLN A 175 -2.66 -25.41 1.99
N LYS A 176 -1.43 -25.28 1.49
CA LYS A 176 -0.29 -26.15 1.87
C LYS A 176 0.05 -26.13 3.36
N TRP A 177 -0.28 -25.06 4.08
CA TRP A 177 -0.18 -25.02 5.54
C TRP A 177 -1.36 -25.75 6.17
N CYS A 178 -2.58 -25.49 5.71
CA CYS A 178 -3.80 -26.12 6.21
C CYS A 178 -3.76 -27.66 6.07
N ASP A 179 -3.11 -28.16 5.01
CA ASP A 179 -2.93 -29.60 4.76
C ASP A 179 -1.81 -30.24 5.60
N ASP A 180 -0.95 -29.45 6.25
CA ASP A 180 0.19 -29.91 7.04
C ASP A 180 -0.01 -29.67 8.53
N LYS A 181 -0.72 -30.61 9.17
CA LYS A 181 -1.05 -30.54 10.60
C LYS A 181 0.19 -30.45 11.49
N ALA A 182 1.25 -31.22 11.18
CA ALA A 182 2.48 -31.23 11.98
C ALA A 182 3.18 -29.87 11.94
N ARG A 183 3.16 -29.20 10.77
CA ARG A 183 3.68 -27.83 10.63
C ARG A 183 2.82 -26.80 11.35
N CYS A 184 1.50 -26.92 11.30
CA CYS A 184 0.59 -26.07 12.09
C CYS A 184 0.83 -26.23 13.60
N ASP A 185 0.98 -27.47 14.07
CA ASP A 185 1.25 -27.77 15.49
C ASP A 185 2.58 -27.19 15.94
N LYS A 186 3.65 -27.35 15.14
CA LYS A 186 4.96 -26.77 15.44
C LYS A 186 4.96 -25.24 15.48
N ALA A 187 4.03 -24.60 14.79
CA ALA A 187 3.88 -23.15 14.71
C ALA A 187 2.80 -22.61 15.66
N ASP A 188 2.22 -23.46 16.51
CA ASP A 188 1.16 -23.13 17.47
C ASP A 188 -0.05 -22.42 16.84
N ILE A 189 -0.42 -22.81 15.60
CA ILE A 189 -1.57 -22.22 14.91
C ILE A 189 -2.86 -22.73 15.60
N PRO A 190 -3.78 -21.84 16.05
CA PRO A 190 -5.07 -22.23 16.62
C PRO A 190 -5.90 -23.09 15.65
N GLN A 191 -6.60 -24.10 16.16
CA GLN A 191 -7.30 -25.09 15.33
C GLN A 191 -8.37 -24.48 14.41
N ASP A 192 -9.10 -23.48 14.92
CA ASP A 192 -10.11 -22.70 14.22
C ASP A 192 -9.53 -21.88 13.05
N LEU A 193 -8.23 -21.57 13.08
CA LEU A 193 -7.53 -20.84 12.03
C LEU A 193 -6.83 -21.75 11.00
N ARG A 194 -6.94 -23.08 11.14
CA ARG A 194 -6.31 -24.05 10.21
C ARG A 194 -7.18 -24.38 9.00
N GLN A 195 -8.42 -23.92 8.97
CA GLN A 195 -9.27 -24.07 7.79
C GLN A 195 -8.78 -23.11 6.69
N PHE A 196 -8.60 -23.64 5.48
CA PHE A 196 -8.28 -22.79 4.35
C PHE A 196 -9.42 -21.80 4.08
N LYS A 197 -9.04 -20.53 3.91
CA LYS A 197 -9.92 -19.46 3.45
C LYS A 197 -9.22 -18.71 2.33
N THR A 198 -9.95 -18.40 1.27
CA THR A 198 -9.46 -17.51 0.21
C THR A 198 -9.28 -16.10 0.77
N LYS A 199 -8.51 -15.27 0.06
CA LYS A 199 -8.34 -13.86 0.43
C LYS A 199 -9.67 -13.08 0.37
N THR A 200 -10.57 -13.44 -0.54
CA THR A 200 -11.90 -12.83 -0.65
C THR A 200 -12.82 -13.25 0.49
N GLU A 201 -12.72 -14.50 0.97
CA GLU A 201 -13.42 -14.96 2.18
C GLU A 201 -12.90 -14.23 3.42
N ILE A 202 -11.58 -14.08 3.56
CA ILE A 202 -10.98 -13.30 4.66
C ILE A 202 -11.44 -11.84 4.61
N ALA A 203 -11.48 -11.23 3.42
CA ALA A 203 -12.00 -9.88 3.22
C ALA A 203 -13.47 -9.77 3.64
N TYR A 204 -14.30 -10.73 3.28
CA TYR A 204 -15.69 -10.77 3.74
C TYR A 204 -15.79 -10.89 5.27
N ASP A 205 -15.02 -11.78 5.88
CA ASP A 205 -15.00 -11.94 7.34
C ASP A 205 -14.56 -10.65 8.06
N ILE A 206 -13.69 -9.85 7.43
CA ILE A 206 -13.32 -8.52 7.91
C ILE A 206 -14.54 -7.58 7.85
N VAL A 207 -15.21 -7.48 6.70
CA VAL A 207 -16.40 -6.61 6.55
C VAL A 207 -17.50 -7.00 7.54
N GLU A 208 -17.81 -8.29 7.61
CA GLU A 208 -18.86 -8.83 8.47
C GLU A 208 -18.54 -8.57 9.96
N HIS A 209 -17.28 -8.74 10.35
CA HIS A 209 -16.82 -8.44 11.71
C HIS A 209 -16.95 -6.96 12.05
N HIS A 210 -16.54 -6.05 11.15
CA HIS A 210 -16.68 -4.61 11.37
C HIS A 210 -18.14 -4.17 11.49
N ASN A 211 -19.03 -4.74 10.67
CA ASN A 211 -20.47 -4.52 10.77
C ASN A 211 -21.01 -4.96 12.15
N LYS A 212 -20.66 -6.16 12.60
CA LYS A 212 -21.05 -6.68 13.94
C LYS A 212 -20.46 -5.85 15.09
N LEU A 213 -19.26 -5.31 14.91
CA LEU A 213 -18.56 -4.49 15.91
C LEU A 213 -19.12 -3.06 16.01
N GLY A 214 -19.95 -2.63 15.05
CA GLY A 214 -20.49 -1.27 14.98
C GLY A 214 -19.47 -0.25 14.47
N VAL A 215 -18.53 -0.68 13.62
CA VAL A 215 -17.63 0.23 12.92
C VAL A 215 -18.37 0.86 11.75
N GLU A 216 -18.46 2.19 11.74
CA GLU A 216 -19.19 2.95 10.73
C GLU A 216 -18.33 3.19 9.48
N PHE A 217 -18.87 2.81 8.31
CA PHE A 217 -18.34 3.10 6.97
C PHE A 217 -19.51 3.15 5.96
N ASP A 218 -19.34 3.91 4.89
CA ASP A 218 -20.38 4.16 3.88
C ASP A 218 -20.30 3.20 2.69
N PHE A 219 -19.10 2.71 2.37
CA PHE A 219 -18.87 1.76 1.29
C PHE A 219 -17.64 0.88 1.54
N VAL A 220 -17.56 -0.25 0.84
CA VAL A 220 -16.38 -1.14 0.83
C VAL A 220 -15.59 -0.95 -0.47
N GLY A 221 -14.28 -0.78 -0.39
CA GLY A 221 -13.39 -0.61 -1.54
C GLY A 221 -12.34 -1.72 -1.63
N GLY A 222 -11.90 -2.03 -2.85
CA GLY A 222 -10.84 -3.03 -3.09
C GLY A 222 -10.41 -3.08 -4.55
N ASP A 223 -9.27 -3.71 -4.80
CA ASP A 223 -8.69 -3.83 -6.15
C ASP A 223 -9.32 -4.97 -6.98
N GLY A 224 -8.68 -5.26 -8.12
CA GLY A 224 -9.14 -6.26 -9.09
C GLY A 224 -9.18 -7.69 -8.55
N LEU A 225 -8.40 -8.01 -7.52
CA LEU A 225 -8.46 -9.34 -6.91
C LEU A 225 -9.82 -9.57 -6.25
N TYR A 226 -10.36 -8.55 -5.59
CA TYR A 226 -11.67 -8.62 -4.93
C TYR A 226 -12.83 -8.47 -5.90
N GLY A 227 -12.72 -7.62 -6.92
CA GLY A 227 -13.79 -7.45 -7.90
C GLY A 227 -13.96 -8.60 -8.88
N ASN A 228 -12.96 -9.47 -9.01
CA ASN A 228 -13.08 -10.73 -9.75
C ASN A 228 -13.93 -11.79 -9.03
N ASP A 229 -14.37 -11.53 -7.79
CA ASP A 229 -15.27 -12.40 -7.02
C ASP A 229 -16.67 -11.75 -6.90
N PRO A 230 -17.63 -12.09 -7.79
CA PRO A 230 -18.99 -11.58 -7.71
C PRO A 230 -19.74 -12.00 -6.45
N GLU A 231 -19.33 -13.09 -5.80
CA GLU A 231 -19.97 -13.55 -4.57
C GLU A 231 -19.63 -12.63 -3.40
N LEU A 232 -18.38 -12.17 -3.30
CA LEU A 232 -17.97 -11.16 -2.33
C LEU A 232 -18.83 -9.88 -2.47
N ALA A 233 -18.99 -9.39 -3.69
CA ALA A 233 -19.84 -8.24 -4.00
C ALA A 233 -21.30 -8.46 -3.56
N ARG A 234 -21.89 -9.61 -3.89
CA ARG A 234 -23.26 -9.97 -3.46
C ARG A 234 -23.39 -10.02 -1.93
N LYS A 235 -22.41 -10.61 -1.24
CA LYS A 235 -22.41 -10.71 0.23
C LYS A 235 -22.33 -9.34 0.90
N ILE A 236 -21.51 -8.42 0.37
CA ILE A 236 -21.43 -7.03 0.87
C ILE A 236 -22.74 -6.28 0.63
N ASN A 237 -23.33 -6.43 -0.56
CA ASN A 237 -24.62 -5.83 -0.88
C ASN A 237 -25.74 -6.36 0.04
N ALA A 238 -25.73 -7.66 0.35
CA ALA A 238 -26.68 -8.29 1.28
C ALA A 238 -26.56 -7.76 2.71
N LEU A 239 -25.39 -7.24 3.11
CA LEU A 239 -25.18 -6.52 4.37
C LEU A 239 -25.69 -5.07 4.33
N GLY A 240 -26.16 -4.59 3.17
CA GLY A 240 -26.67 -3.22 2.99
C GLY A 240 -25.61 -2.19 2.63
N TYR A 241 -24.39 -2.61 2.30
CA TYR A 241 -23.30 -1.69 1.95
C TYR A 241 -23.11 -1.56 0.44
N VAL A 242 -22.82 -0.33 0.00
CA VAL A 242 -22.31 -0.06 -1.34
C VAL A 242 -20.86 -0.58 -1.44
N TYR A 243 -20.45 -1.06 -2.62
CA TYR A 243 -19.09 -1.50 -2.85
C TYR A 243 -18.48 -0.88 -4.11
N MET A 244 -17.16 -0.74 -4.13
CA MET A 244 -16.39 -0.24 -5.26
C MET A 244 -15.16 -1.12 -5.45
N PHE A 245 -15.24 -2.02 -6.43
CA PHE A 245 -14.15 -2.91 -6.80
C PHE A 245 -13.71 -2.68 -8.23
N ASP A 246 -12.41 -2.77 -8.48
CA ASP A 246 -11.90 -2.86 -9.83
C ASP A 246 -12.30 -4.21 -10.43
N ILE A 247 -12.62 -4.23 -11.72
CA ILE A 247 -12.92 -5.47 -12.45
C ILE A 247 -12.00 -5.58 -13.65
N HIS A 248 -11.67 -6.81 -14.04
CA HIS A 248 -10.85 -7.01 -15.22
C HIS A 248 -11.61 -6.59 -16.49
N LYS A 249 -10.89 -6.06 -17.49
CA LYS A 249 -11.49 -5.50 -18.72
C LYS A 249 -12.25 -6.52 -19.59
N ASP A 250 -12.00 -7.82 -19.41
CA ASP A 250 -12.70 -8.89 -20.10
C ASP A 250 -13.87 -9.47 -19.30
N GLN A 251 -14.12 -8.97 -18.09
CA GLN A 251 -15.29 -9.32 -17.29
C GLN A 251 -16.55 -9.02 -18.12
N HIS A 252 -17.50 -9.94 -18.08
CA HIS A 252 -18.80 -9.76 -18.71
C HIS A 252 -19.77 -9.06 -17.76
N VAL A 253 -20.42 -8.01 -18.25
CA VAL A 253 -21.42 -7.21 -17.52
C VAL A 253 -22.73 -7.16 -18.29
N PHE A 254 -23.83 -6.94 -17.58
CA PHE A 254 -25.14 -6.66 -18.16
C PHE A 254 -25.42 -5.16 -17.99
N ILE A 255 -25.81 -4.47 -19.07
CA ILE A 255 -26.12 -3.03 -19.04
C ILE A 255 -27.42 -2.77 -18.29
N GLU A 256 -28.36 -3.70 -18.40
CA GLU A 256 -29.61 -3.70 -17.67
C GLU A 256 -29.73 -4.99 -16.87
N GLU A 257 -30.47 -4.93 -15.76
CA GLU A 257 -30.73 -6.11 -14.93
C GLU A 257 -31.36 -7.23 -15.78
N PRO A 258 -30.74 -8.43 -15.83
CA PRO A 258 -31.28 -9.56 -16.57
C PRO A 258 -32.30 -10.33 -15.72
N LEU A 259 -33.37 -10.79 -16.36
CA LEU A 259 -34.27 -11.77 -15.79
C LEU A 259 -33.69 -13.17 -16.02
N LEU A 260 -33.81 -14.03 -15.01
CA LEU A 260 -33.35 -15.41 -15.07
C LEU A 260 -34.52 -16.31 -15.47
N GLU A 261 -34.47 -16.86 -16.67
CA GLU A 261 -35.55 -17.66 -17.25
C GLU A 261 -35.03 -19.04 -17.70
N VAL A 262 -35.91 -20.05 -17.68
CA VAL A 262 -35.60 -21.34 -18.31
C VAL A 262 -35.80 -21.15 -19.81
N PRO A 263 -34.75 -21.30 -20.64
CA PRO A 263 -34.87 -21.06 -22.07
C PRO A 263 -35.86 -22.05 -22.69
N GLU A 264 -36.58 -21.60 -23.72
CA GLU A 264 -37.54 -22.44 -24.42
C GLU A 264 -36.89 -23.73 -24.92
N SER A 265 -37.63 -24.84 -24.81
CA SER A 265 -37.19 -26.11 -25.35
C SER A 265 -37.13 -26.01 -26.87
N LYS A 266 -35.96 -26.23 -27.45
CA LYS A 266 -35.84 -26.37 -28.91
C LYS A 266 -36.77 -27.52 -29.38
N LEU A 267 -37.48 -27.30 -30.49
CA LEU A 267 -38.28 -28.33 -31.15
C LEU A 267 -37.36 -29.47 -31.62
N GLY A 268 -37.46 -30.65 -31.01
CA GLY A 268 -36.65 -31.84 -31.35
C GLY A 268 -36.46 -32.84 -30.20
N LYS A 269 -35.73 -33.94 -30.47
CA LYS A 269 -35.29 -34.90 -29.43
C LYS A 269 -34.10 -34.32 -28.67
N GLY A 270 -34.30 -34.02 -27.40
CA GLY A 270 -33.25 -33.53 -26.50
C GLY A 270 -33.76 -33.33 -25.08
N ARG A 271 -32.85 -33.23 -24.12
CA ARG A 271 -33.19 -32.95 -22.72
C ARG A 271 -33.73 -31.52 -22.62
N LYS A 272 -34.94 -31.37 -22.08
CA LYS A 272 -35.52 -30.04 -21.80
C LYS A 272 -34.55 -29.22 -20.92
N PRO A 273 -34.33 -27.93 -21.23
CA PRO A 273 -33.51 -27.07 -20.40
C PRO A 273 -34.07 -27.01 -18.98
N LYS A 274 -33.19 -27.12 -17.98
CA LYS A 274 -33.55 -26.97 -16.56
C LYS A 274 -32.80 -25.83 -15.86
N LEU A 275 -31.73 -25.33 -16.48
CA LEU A 275 -30.88 -24.28 -15.92
C LEU A 275 -31.42 -22.92 -16.33
N LEU A 276 -31.57 -22.04 -15.34
CA LEU A 276 -31.88 -20.63 -15.57
C LEU A 276 -30.77 -19.97 -16.38
N ARG A 277 -31.15 -19.14 -17.36
CA ARG A 277 -30.25 -18.33 -18.16
C ARG A 277 -30.71 -16.87 -18.16
N PRO A 278 -29.78 -15.91 -18.23
CA PRO A 278 -30.11 -14.52 -18.49
C PRO A 278 -30.85 -14.38 -19.83
N ASP A 279 -31.95 -13.64 -19.83
CA ASP A 279 -32.69 -13.21 -21.03
C ASP A 279 -31.87 -12.23 -21.89
N LYS A 280 -31.06 -11.40 -21.24
CA LYS A 280 -30.22 -10.38 -21.88
C LYS A 280 -28.83 -10.90 -22.23
N LYS A 281 -28.21 -10.27 -23.23
CA LYS A 281 -26.83 -10.56 -23.63
C LYS A 281 -25.86 -9.76 -22.75
N SER A 282 -24.91 -10.46 -22.14
CA SER A 282 -23.76 -9.83 -21.49
C SER A 282 -22.82 -9.19 -22.53
N MET A 283 -22.13 -8.12 -22.15
CA MET A 283 -21.08 -7.45 -22.92
C MET A 283 -19.79 -7.42 -22.10
N ARG A 284 -18.63 -7.52 -22.76
CA ARG A 284 -17.35 -7.31 -22.07
C ARG A 284 -17.15 -5.85 -21.70
N VAL A 285 -16.51 -5.60 -20.55
CA VAL A 285 -16.23 -4.25 -20.06
C VAL A 285 -15.43 -3.42 -21.06
N ASP A 286 -14.40 -3.98 -21.70
CA ASP A 286 -13.63 -3.27 -22.73
C ASP A 286 -14.50 -2.81 -23.91
N LYS A 287 -15.40 -3.67 -24.39
CA LYS A 287 -16.34 -3.33 -25.46
C LYS A 287 -17.39 -2.31 -25.05
N TYR A 288 -17.82 -2.37 -23.80
CA TYR A 288 -18.69 -1.35 -23.24
C TYR A 288 -17.96 0.00 -23.15
N CYS A 289 -16.71 0.02 -22.69
CA CYS A 289 -15.89 1.23 -22.63
C CYS A 289 -15.63 1.83 -24.03
N ASP A 290 -15.36 1.00 -25.05
CA ASP A 290 -15.18 1.43 -26.45
C ASP A 290 -16.43 2.14 -27.00
N ALA A 291 -17.62 1.81 -26.49
CA ALA A 291 -18.89 2.40 -26.92
C ALA A 291 -19.22 3.74 -26.23
N LEU A 292 -18.47 4.16 -25.21
CA LEU A 292 -18.72 5.40 -24.48
C LEU A 292 -18.06 6.59 -25.18
N SER A 293 -18.80 7.70 -25.27
CA SER A 293 -18.31 8.98 -25.78
C SER A 293 -17.49 9.72 -24.73
N LYS A 294 -16.81 10.81 -25.11
CA LYS A 294 -16.10 11.66 -24.12
C LYS A 294 -17.05 12.33 -23.13
N ASP A 295 -18.26 12.65 -23.56
CA ASP A 295 -19.27 13.36 -22.77
C ASP A 295 -19.87 12.45 -21.68
N ASP A 296 -19.70 11.13 -21.81
CA ASP A 296 -20.07 10.17 -20.77
C ASP A 296 -19.15 10.24 -19.56
N TRP A 297 -17.99 10.91 -19.61
CA TRP A 297 -16.98 10.90 -18.55
C TRP A 297 -16.78 12.27 -17.89
N ILE A 298 -16.76 12.29 -16.55
CA ILE A 298 -16.13 13.33 -15.72
C ILE A 298 -14.66 12.99 -15.52
N GLU A 299 -13.81 13.94 -15.85
CA GLU A 299 -12.41 13.89 -15.50
C GLU A 299 -12.22 14.29 -14.04
N ILE A 300 -11.68 13.37 -13.23
CA ILE A 300 -11.36 13.63 -11.83
C ILE A 300 -9.86 13.76 -11.70
N LYS A 301 -9.41 14.92 -11.25
CA LYS A 301 -8.00 15.17 -10.96
C LYS A 301 -7.64 14.56 -9.60
N ILE A 302 -7.08 13.37 -9.63
CA ILE A 302 -6.49 12.73 -8.44
C ILE A 302 -5.11 13.38 -8.20
N ARG A 303 -4.71 13.52 -6.93
CA ARG A 303 -3.55 14.31 -6.44
C ARG A 303 -2.34 14.38 -7.42
N PRO A 304 -1.64 15.52 -7.52
CA PRO A 304 -0.54 15.76 -8.50
C PRO A 304 0.75 14.94 -8.30
N ARG A 305 0.79 13.93 -7.41
CA ARG A 305 1.99 13.13 -7.11
C ARG A 305 2.06 11.78 -7.80
N LEU A 306 1.02 11.39 -8.52
CA LEU A 306 0.99 10.30 -9.50
C LEU A 306 0.30 10.89 -10.74
N SER A 307 0.92 10.78 -11.90
CA SER A 307 0.43 11.34 -13.18
C SER A 307 -0.77 10.56 -13.73
N ASP A 308 -1.73 10.20 -12.87
CA ASP A 308 -2.82 9.30 -13.23
C ASP A 308 -4.13 10.08 -13.17
N LEU A 309 -4.61 10.40 -14.38
CA LEU A 309 -5.89 11.00 -14.62
C LEU A 309 -6.96 9.90 -14.61
N CYS A 310 -7.94 9.96 -13.70
CA CYS A 310 -9.05 9.01 -13.71
C CYS A 310 -10.29 9.65 -14.34
N ARG A 311 -10.94 8.92 -15.25
CA ARG A 311 -12.24 9.27 -15.81
C ARG A 311 -13.32 8.47 -15.09
N LYS A 312 -14.39 9.14 -14.65
CA LYS A 312 -15.57 8.55 -14.01
C LYS A 312 -16.80 8.79 -14.87
N LYS A 313 -17.67 7.79 -15.10
CA LYS A 313 -18.87 7.99 -15.92
C LYS A 313 -19.92 8.88 -15.23
N ILE A 314 -20.61 9.76 -15.97
CA ILE A 314 -21.81 10.48 -15.51
C ILE A 314 -23.04 9.62 -15.78
N LYS A 315 -23.79 9.27 -14.72
CA LYS A 315 -25.26 9.36 -14.72
C LYS A 315 -25.84 9.21 -13.32
N ASP A 316 -26.68 10.20 -13.00
CA ASP A 316 -27.83 10.27 -12.09
C ASP A 316 -27.86 9.37 -10.83
N SER A 317 -27.75 10.07 -9.70
CA SER A 317 -28.44 9.85 -8.42
C SER A 317 -28.94 8.43 -8.08
N LEU A 318 -28.31 7.87 -7.04
CA LEU A 318 -28.88 7.00 -6.01
C LEU A 318 -28.95 5.47 -6.19
N PHE A 319 -28.69 4.83 -7.34
CA PHE A 319 -28.86 3.36 -7.38
C PHE A 319 -27.91 2.49 -8.21
N ILE A 320 -26.76 2.98 -8.68
CA ILE A 320 -25.82 2.11 -9.41
C ILE A 320 -24.45 2.09 -8.73
N THR A 321 -24.31 1.11 -7.86
CA THR A 321 -23.04 0.48 -7.50
C THR A 321 -22.37 -0.02 -8.80
N LEU A 322 -21.05 0.15 -8.90
CA LEU A 322 -20.15 -0.38 -9.94
C LEU A 322 -19.97 0.44 -11.24
N ILE A 323 -18.73 0.92 -11.41
CA ILE A 323 -17.80 0.74 -12.55
C ILE A 323 -16.82 1.91 -12.48
N MET A 324 -15.61 1.65 -11.97
CA MET A 324 -14.44 2.48 -12.22
C MET A 324 -13.37 1.57 -12.83
N CYS A 325 -13.06 1.82 -14.10
CA CYS A 325 -11.94 1.19 -14.78
C CYS A 325 -10.72 2.12 -14.69
N ILE A 326 -9.58 1.58 -14.25
CA ILE A 326 -8.27 2.16 -14.53
C ILE A 326 -7.87 1.73 -15.94
N LEU A 327 -7.74 2.68 -16.86
CA LEU A 327 -7.10 2.48 -18.16
C LEU A 327 -5.71 3.10 -18.13
N GLU A 328 -4.67 2.25 -18.19
CA GLU A 328 -3.31 2.63 -18.52
C GLU A 328 -3.29 3.34 -19.89
N ALA A 329 -2.74 4.55 -19.93
CA ALA A 329 -2.57 5.33 -21.15
C ALA A 329 -1.52 4.69 -22.08
N GLN A 330 -1.98 4.08 -23.17
CA GLN A 330 -1.11 3.73 -24.29
C GLN A 330 -0.69 4.97 -25.08
N LYS A 331 0.62 5.03 -25.29
CA LYS A 331 1.43 6.00 -26.02
C LYS A 331 0.98 6.12 -27.49
N GLN A 332 0.41 7.26 -27.88
CA GLN A 332 0.22 7.58 -29.31
C GLN A 332 1.53 8.07 -29.93
N LYS A 333 2.03 7.30 -30.89
CA LYS A 333 2.89 7.78 -31.98
C LYS A 333 2.06 8.72 -32.86
N ASN A 334 2.65 9.82 -33.34
CA ASN A 334 2.44 10.26 -34.72
C ASN A 334 3.65 11.07 -35.23
N ASN A 335 4.04 10.72 -36.44
CA ASN A 335 5.01 11.38 -37.32
C ASN A 335 4.44 12.72 -37.83
N THR A 336 5.27 13.75 -38.05
CA THR A 336 5.80 14.16 -39.38
C THR A 336 6.49 15.54 -39.30
N SER A 337 7.57 15.66 -40.06
CA SER A 337 8.45 16.82 -40.34
C SER A 337 7.75 17.92 -41.18
N PRO A 338 8.29 19.16 -41.43
CA PRO A 338 9.54 19.34 -42.20
C PRO A 338 10.39 20.66 -41.98
N PHE A 339 11.64 20.59 -42.46
CA PHE A 339 12.64 21.65 -42.80
C PHE A 339 13.37 22.50 -41.73
N GLY A 340 14.72 22.50 -41.82
CA GLY A 340 15.61 23.53 -41.27
C GLY A 340 17.01 23.05 -40.85
N CYS A 341 17.92 22.86 -41.81
CA CYS A 341 19.33 22.45 -41.64
C CYS A 341 20.13 23.44 -40.76
N THR A 342 21.04 22.98 -39.89
CA THR A 342 22.49 23.13 -40.17
C THR A 342 23.34 22.16 -39.34
N ARG A 343 24.32 21.54 -40.03
CA ARG A 343 25.29 20.55 -39.56
C ARG A 343 26.21 21.07 -38.45
N LEU A 344 26.52 20.20 -37.49
CA LEU A 344 27.85 20.12 -36.87
C LEU A 344 28.19 18.63 -36.67
N SER A 345 29.21 18.18 -37.38
CA SER A 345 29.68 16.80 -37.44
C SER A 345 30.54 16.45 -36.23
N PHE A 346 30.18 15.39 -35.49
CA PHE A 346 31.12 14.67 -34.63
C PHE A 346 30.86 13.16 -34.66
N MET A 347 31.88 12.44 -35.16
CA MET A 347 32.22 11.02 -35.01
C MET A 347 31.09 9.98 -35.04
N SER A 348 31.05 9.25 -36.16
CA SER A 348 30.24 8.05 -36.38
C SER A 348 30.59 6.92 -35.39
N THR A 349 29.86 6.82 -34.28
CA THR A 349 29.69 5.55 -33.56
C THR A 349 28.47 4.84 -34.15
N LYS A 350 28.70 3.84 -35.01
CA LYS A 350 27.61 3.03 -35.57
C LYS A 350 27.04 2.15 -34.44
N ILE A 351 25.79 2.42 -34.04
CA ILE A 351 25.01 1.51 -33.22
C ILE A 351 24.76 0.24 -34.04
N ALA A 352 25.50 -0.83 -33.76
CA ALA A 352 25.38 -2.08 -34.51
C ALA A 352 24.08 -2.85 -34.17
N LYS A 353 23.46 -2.58 -33.02
CA LYS A 353 22.21 -3.22 -32.58
C LYS A 353 21.53 -2.42 -31.47
N ILE A 354 20.22 -2.22 -31.57
CA ILE A 354 19.37 -1.76 -30.47
C ILE A 354 18.58 -2.98 -29.97
N GLY A 355 18.81 -3.39 -28.73
CA GLY A 355 18.04 -4.45 -28.07
C GLY A 355 17.12 -3.87 -27.01
N ILE A 356 15.90 -4.41 -26.88
CA ILE A 356 15.00 -4.09 -25.77
C ILE A 356 15.38 -5.00 -24.60
N THR A 357 15.75 -4.44 -23.45
CA THR A 357 15.97 -5.21 -22.23
C THR A 357 14.66 -5.29 -21.44
N THR A 358 14.31 -6.46 -20.91
CA THR A 358 13.14 -6.69 -20.04
C THR A 358 13.44 -6.39 -18.56
N ASN A 359 14.65 -5.92 -18.25
CA ASN A 359 15.05 -5.58 -16.88
C ASN A 359 14.43 -4.25 -16.44
N LYS A 360 13.49 -4.29 -15.48
CA LYS A 360 13.00 -3.10 -14.75
C LYS A 360 14.14 -2.51 -13.92
N ILE A 361 14.60 -1.32 -14.27
CA ILE A 361 15.54 -0.54 -13.45
C ILE A 361 14.74 0.11 -12.31
N SER A 362 14.92 -0.37 -11.07
CA SER A 362 14.29 0.23 -9.89
C SER A 362 15.02 1.51 -9.46
N GLY A 363 14.26 2.49 -8.96
CA GLY A 363 14.58 3.93 -8.88
C GLY A 363 15.80 4.39 -8.08
N ARG A 364 16.70 3.50 -7.63
CA ARG A 364 18.02 3.89 -7.09
C ARG A 364 19.18 3.03 -7.59
N GLY A 365 18.93 1.84 -8.12
CA GLY A 365 19.95 0.99 -8.76
C GLY A 365 20.35 1.45 -10.16
N GLY A 366 19.53 2.29 -10.80
CA GLY A 366 19.79 2.88 -12.12
C GLY A 366 20.68 4.11 -12.12
N LEU A 367 20.80 4.81 -10.98
CA LEU A 367 21.59 6.03 -10.89
C LEU A 367 23.08 5.79 -11.16
N PRO A 368 23.73 4.75 -10.60
CA PRO A 368 25.11 4.42 -10.95
C PRO A 368 25.30 4.11 -12.43
N LEU A 369 24.32 3.44 -13.05
CA LEU A 369 24.34 3.10 -14.48
C LEU A 369 24.21 4.37 -15.34
N PHE A 370 23.29 5.27 -14.99
CA PHE A 370 23.06 6.52 -15.68
C PHE A 370 24.23 7.49 -15.55
N LEU A 371 24.83 7.60 -14.35
CA LEU A 371 26.00 8.44 -14.14
C LEU A 371 27.21 7.92 -14.92
N ARG A 372 27.42 6.60 -14.96
CA ARG A 372 28.47 5.98 -15.80
C ARG A 372 28.20 6.16 -17.30
N TYR A 373 26.96 6.02 -17.73
CA TYR A 373 26.57 6.26 -19.12
C TYR A 373 26.82 7.72 -19.52
N SER A 374 26.40 8.68 -18.68
CA SER A 374 26.62 10.12 -18.88
C SER A 374 28.12 10.47 -18.93
N GLU A 375 28.94 9.78 -18.15
CA GLU A 375 30.40 9.89 -18.19
C GLU A 375 30.98 9.37 -19.51
N GLN A 376 30.54 8.20 -19.97
CA GLN A 376 31.01 7.57 -21.21
C GLN A 376 30.66 8.37 -22.47
N ILE A 377 29.48 9.01 -22.51
CA ILE A 377 29.10 9.88 -23.63
C ILE A 377 29.76 11.27 -23.55
N GLY A 378 30.59 11.53 -22.54
CA GLY A 378 31.32 12.80 -22.37
C GLY A 378 30.45 13.98 -21.93
N LEU A 379 29.23 13.73 -21.43
CA LEU A 379 28.25 14.78 -21.11
C LEU A 379 28.77 15.76 -20.06
N TYR A 380 29.44 15.27 -19.01
CA TYR A 380 30.00 16.12 -17.96
C TYR A 380 31.07 17.06 -18.50
N GLY A 381 31.91 16.59 -19.43
CA GLY A 381 32.94 17.42 -20.07
C GLY A 381 32.35 18.45 -21.03
N LEU A 382 31.21 18.16 -21.65
CA LEU A 382 30.49 19.10 -22.51
C LEU A 382 29.86 20.21 -21.66
N ILE A 383 29.10 19.85 -20.62
CA ILE A 383 28.47 20.81 -19.71
C ILE A 383 29.52 21.65 -19.00
N SER A 384 30.57 21.02 -18.46
CA SER A 384 31.65 21.74 -17.75
C SER A 384 32.30 22.79 -18.66
N ARG A 385 32.53 22.50 -19.94
CA ARG A 385 33.08 23.48 -20.89
C ARG A 385 32.12 24.64 -21.16
N SER A 386 30.83 24.37 -21.27
CA SER A 386 29.82 25.41 -21.49
C SER A 386 29.62 26.33 -20.29
N ILE A 387 29.79 25.82 -19.06
CA ILE A 387 29.60 26.61 -17.83
C ILE A 387 30.90 27.12 -17.21
N SER A 388 32.07 26.66 -17.67
CA SER A 388 33.37 27.04 -17.09
C SER A 388 33.66 28.53 -17.21
N SER A 389 33.14 29.21 -18.24
CA SER A 389 33.29 30.67 -18.39
C SER A 389 32.35 31.46 -17.47
N LEU A 390 31.33 30.81 -16.90
CA LEU A 390 30.33 31.43 -16.03
C LEU A 390 30.66 31.25 -14.54
N LEU A 391 31.75 30.55 -14.21
CA LEU A 391 32.10 30.17 -12.85
C LEU A 391 33.49 30.69 -12.49
N THR A 392 33.60 31.38 -11.36
CA THR A 392 34.86 31.82 -10.76
C THR A 392 35.40 30.74 -9.81
N GLY A 393 36.67 30.36 -10.00
CA GLY A 393 37.30 29.27 -9.26
C GLY A 393 37.76 29.65 -7.85
N ASN A 394 37.75 28.68 -6.92
CA ASN A 394 38.37 28.76 -5.60
C ASN A 394 39.14 27.46 -5.33
N SER A 395 40.33 27.54 -4.73
CA SER A 395 41.19 26.39 -4.44
C SER A 395 40.64 25.42 -3.38
N LYS A 396 39.57 25.79 -2.68
CA LYS A 396 38.96 24.98 -1.60
C LYS A 396 37.64 24.28 -1.98
N GLY A 397 37.33 24.14 -3.28
CA GLY A 397 36.06 23.57 -3.78
C GLY A 397 36.17 22.19 -4.45
N LEU A 398 35.01 21.56 -4.70
CA LEU A 398 34.92 20.37 -5.54
C LEU A 398 35.35 20.68 -6.97
N GLN A 399 36.00 19.71 -7.64
CA GLN A 399 36.28 19.82 -9.07
C GLN A 399 34.97 20.01 -9.85
N LEU A 400 34.99 20.90 -10.84
CA LEU A 400 33.80 21.30 -11.61
C LEU A 400 33.03 20.09 -12.18
N GLN A 401 33.73 19.07 -12.67
CA GLN A 401 33.11 17.85 -13.16
C GLN A 401 32.37 17.07 -12.06
N GLN A 402 32.91 17.02 -10.85
CA GLN A 402 32.25 16.36 -9.71
C GLN A 402 31.03 17.15 -9.24
N PHE A 403 31.10 18.48 -9.28
CA PHE A 403 29.95 19.34 -9.01
C PHE A 403 28.81 19.12 -10.02
N VAL A 404 29.12 19.08 -11.33
CA VAL A 404 28.13 18.78 -12.38
C VAL A 404 27.55 17.37 -12.22
N LYS A 405 28.38 16.39 -11.85
CA LYS A 405 27.95 15.01 -11.56
C LYS A 405 26.96 14.96 -10.39
N GLN A 406 27.21 15.72 -9.32
CA GLN A 406 26.32 15.85 -8.17
C GLN A 406 25.00 16.54 -8.51
N ILE A 407 25.02 17.60 -9.35
CA ILE A 407 23.80 18.26 -9.83
C ILE A 407 22.93 17.28 -10.62
N ILE A 408 23.52 16.55 -11.57
CA ILE A 408 22.78 15.60 -12.38
C ILE A 408 22.24 14.45 -11.51
N ALA A 409 23.03 13.98 -10.55
CA ALA A 409 22.57 12.99 -9.58
C ALA A 409 21.40 13.52 -8.72
N PHE A 410 21.45 14.77 -8.28
CA PHE A 410 20.41 15.43 -7.49
C PHE A 410 19.08 15.55 -8.26
N PHE A 411 19.13 15.98 -9.53
CA PHE A 411 17.94 16.07 -10.38
C PHE A 411 17.31 14.71 -10.66
N ILE A 412 18.10 13.63 -10.68
CA ILE A 412 17.62 12.28 -10.97
C ILE A 412 17.15 11.55 -9.71
N ASP A 413 17.76 11.80 -8.54
CA ASP A 413 17.37 11.17 -7.27
C ASP A 413 16.17 11.84 -6.58
N GLY A 414 15.83 13.09 -6.96
CA GLY A 414 14.50 13.67 -6.68
C GLY A 414 14.17 13.93 -5.21
N THR A 415 15.15 14.09 -4.32
CA THR A 415 14.91 14.33 -2.89
C THR A 415 15.08 15.79 -2.46
N HIS A 416 14.09 16.64 -2.73
CA HIS A 416 13.68 17.68 -1.76
C HIS A 416 12.24 18.17 -1.99
N MET A 417 11.36 17.95 -1.01
CA MET A 417 9.96 18.41 -0.98
C MET A 417 9.71 19.28 0.28
N ALA A 418 10.03 20.59 0.25
CA ALA A 418 9.63 21.49 1.33
C ALA A 418 9.37 22.94 0.86
N ILE A 419 8.24 23.50 1.29
CA ILE A 419 7.66 24.81 0.95
C ILE A 419 8.34 26.00 1.65
N SER A 420 9.31 25.77 2.54
CA SER A 420 10.13 26.87 3.09
C SER A 420 11.00 27.55 2.03
N GLY A 421 11.23 26.89 0.88
CA GLY A 421 11.82 27.53 -0.30
C GLY A 421 10.81 28.34 -1.14
N PHE A 422 9.51 28.14 -0.94
CA PHE A 422 8.43 28.83 -1.64
C PHE A 422 8.05 30.16 -0.95
N ASP A 423 8.27 30.28 0.37
CA ASP A 423 8.05 31.53 1.11
C ASP A 423 9.01 32.66 0.68
N GLN A 424 10.13 32.36 0.01
CA GLN A 424 11.00 33.36 -0.63
C GLN A 424 10.50 33.82 -2.01
N SER A 425 9.51 33.12 -2.59
CA SER A 425 8.95 33.40 -3.91
C SER A 425 7.62 34.18 -3.87
N LYS A 426 7.13 34.54 -2.67
CA LYS A 426 5.88 35.27 -2.44
C LYS A 426 6.13 36.71 -1.98
N LYS A 427 6.65 37.52 -2.90
CA LYS A 427 5.98 38.80 -3.15
C LYS A 427 4.72 38.51 -3.95
#